data_AF-A0AAJ1ULL1-F1
#
_entry.id   AF-A0AAJ1ULL1-F1
#
_cell.length_a   1.000
_cell.length_b   1.000
_cell.length_c   1.000
_cell.angle_alpha   90.00
_cell.angle_beta   90.00
_cell.angle_gamma   90.00
#
_symmetry.space_group_name_H-M   'P 1'
#
loop_
_entity.id
_entity.type
_entity.pdbx_description
1 polymer ?
#
loop_
_entity_poly.entity_id
_entity_poly.type
_entity_poly.pdbx_seq_one_letter_code
_entity_poly.pdbx_strand_id
1 'polypeptide(L)'
;NDAKFARAMARLAELARDVTPALRGIGEYLANSSRDRFKTQAAPDGSAWAPLSKWYEQAKPANKDKILTLHGYLCNTIHWQVLPDSVLVGSNLEYAAIHQFGGIIRPKRGKALKVGGRLVAQVRIP
;
A
#
# COMPACT_ATOMS: atom_id res chain seq x y z
N ASN A 1 -7.46 -3.18 41.32
CA ASN A 1 -6.32 -3.38 40.40
C ASN A 1 -6.33 -4.81 39.84
N ASP A 2 -6.55 -5.80 40.70
CA ASP A 2 -6.43 -7.24 40.39
C ASP A 2 -7.46 -7.76 39.37
N ALA A 3 -8.70 -7.27 39.40
CA ALA A 3 -9.72 -7.66 38.42
C ALA A 3 -9.38 -7.24 36.98
N LYS A 4 -8.64 -6.13 36.79
CA LYS A 4 -8.15 -5.72 35.46
C LYS A 4 -7.00 -6.61 35.00
N PHE A 5 -6.09 -6.98 35.91
CA PHE A 5 -4.98 -7.88 35.63
C PHE A 5 -5.46 -9.29 35.27
N ALA A 6 -6.37 -9.87 36.05
CA ALA A 6 -6.95 -11.19 35.77
C ALA A 6 -7.66 -11.24 34.40
N ARG A 7 -8.42 -10.17 34.04
CA ARG A 7 -9.05 -10.05 32.72
C ARG A 7 -8.02 -9.96 31.59
N ALA A 8 -6.92 -9.22 31.80
CA ALA A 8 -5.83 -9.13 30.82
C ALA A 8 -5.14 -10.49 30.61
N MET A 9 -4.87 -11.23 31.70
CA MET A 9 -4.27 -12.57 31.62
C MET A 9 -5.19 -13.59 30.94
N ALA A 10 -6.50 -13.56 31.23
CA ALA A 10 -7.47 -14.42 30.56
C ALA A 10 -7.53 -14.14 29.05
N ARG A 11 -7.52 -12.87 28.66
CA ARG A 11 -7.49 -12.46 27.25
C ARG A 11 -6.19 -12.87 26.55
N LEU A 12 -5.06 -12.79 27.25
CA LEU A 12 -3.78 -13.24 26.73
C LEU A 12 -3.76 -14.77 26.53
N ALA A 13 -4.29 -15.55 27.48
CA ALA A 13 -4.39 -17.00 27.38
C ALA A 13 -5.36 -17.45 26.26
N GLU A 14 -6.39 -16.65 25.98
CA GLU A 14 -7.27 -16.86 24.83
C GLU A 14 -6.55 -16.59 23.50
N LEU A 15 -5.83 -15.47 23.39
CA LEU A 15 -5.01 -15.13 22.23
C LEU A 15 -3.89 -16.15 21.97
N ALA A 16 -3.33 -16.74 23.01
CA ALA A 16 -2.34 -17.82 22.88
C ALA A 16 -2.92 -19.11 22.29
N ARG A 17 -4.25 -19.30 22.35
CA ARG A 17 -4.96 -20.45 21.76
C ARG A 17 -5.47 -20.16 20.35
N ASP A 18 -5.93 -18.93 20.11
CA ASP A 18 -6.36 -18.47 18.79
C ASP A 18 -5.99 -16.99 18.58
N VAL A 19 -4.98 -16.76 17.73
CA VAL A 19 -4.55 -15.40 17.35
C VAL A 19 -5.43 -14.79 16.27
N THR A 20 -6.36 -15.55 15.67
CA THR A 20 -7.21 -15.11 14.56
C THR A 20 -7.93 -13.78 14.85
N PRO A 21 -8.56 -13.56 16.02
CA PRO A 21 -9.22 -12.28 16.29
C PRO A 21 -8.26 -11.09 16.31
N ALA A 22 -7.04 -11.28 16.83
CA ALA A 22 -6.00 -10.25 16.80
C ALA A 22 -5.50 -10.00 15.38
N LEU A 23 -5.25 -11.05 14.59
CA LEU A 23 -4.82 -10.94 13.20
C LEU A 23 -5.86 -10.22 12.32
N ARG A 24 -7.16 -10.45 12.54
CA ARG A 24 -8.23 -9.70 11.86
C ARG A 24 -8.16 -8.20 12.17
N GLY A 25 -8.00 -7.85 13.46
CA GLY A 25 -7.84 -6.46 13.89
C GLY A 25 -6.62 -5.79 13.27
N ILE A 26 -5.49 -6.51 13.20
CA ILE A 26 -4.26 -6.04 12.54
C ILE A 26 -4.49 -5.85 11.04
N GLY A 27 -5.10 -6.81 10.35
CA GLY A 27 -5.41 -6.72 8.92
C GLY A 27 -6.28 -5.51 8.58
N GLU A 28 -7.34 -5.31 9.36
CA GLU A 28 -8.24 -4.17 9.21
C GLU A 28 -7.51 -2.84 9.43
N TYR A 29 -6.71 -2.77 10.50
CA TYR A 29 -5.90 -1.59 10.79
C TYR A 29 -4.90 -1.29 9.66
N LEU A 30 -4.16 -2.29 9.18
CA LEU A 30 -3.16 -2.12 8.11
C LEU A 30 -3.79 -1.69 6.79
N ALA A 31 -4.96 -2.24 6.44
CA ALA A 31 -5.70 -1.83 5.25
C ALA A 31 -6.18 -0.38 5.37
N ASN A 32 -6.75 0.01 6.53
CA ASN A 32 -7.22 1.38 6.77
C ASN A 32 -6.07 2.39 6.84
N SER A 33 -4.99 2.05 7.54
CA SER A 33 -3.76 2.85 7.58
C SER A 33 -3.19 3.08 6.18
N SER A 34 -3.25 2.07 5.31
CA SER A 34 -2.83 2.22 3.91
C SER A 34 -3.76 3.15 3.13
N ARG A 35 -5.08 3.04 3.30
CA ARG A 35 -6.05 3.96 2.68
C ARG A 35 -5.88 5.41 3.15
N ASP A 36 -5.57 5.60 4.43
CA ASP A 36 -5.31 6.93 4.98
C ASP A 36 -4.02 7.54 4.42
N ARG A 37 -2.97 6.72 4.22
CA ARG A 37 -1.76 7.15 3.51
C ARG A 37 -2.02 7.62 2.08
N PHE A 38 -2.98 7.04 1.35
CA PHE A 38 -3.40 7.58 0.05
C PHE A 38 -4.07 8.95 0.15
N LYS A 39 -4.79 9.23 1.25
CA LYS A 39 -5.42 10.55 1.49
C LYS A 39 -4.37 11.60 1.87
N THR A 40 -3.44 11.23 2.76
CA THR A 40 -2.39 12.13 3.26
C THR A 40 -1.16 12.22 2.36
N GLN A 41 -1.03 11.30 1.40
CA GLN A 41 0.10 11.16 0.49
C GLN A 41 1.44 11.01 1.22
N ALA A 42 1.43 10.19 2.27
CA ALA A 42 2.57 9.99 3.15
C ALA A 42 2.95 8.51 3.25
N ALA A 43 4.24 8.24 3.38
CA ALA A 43 4.78 6.92 3.64
C ALA A 43 4.53 6.50 5.11
N PRO A 44 4.75 5.21 5.45
CA PRO A 44 4.55 4.72 6.82
C PRO A 44 5.42 5.43 7.88
N ASP A 45 6.56 5.98 7.48
CA ASP A 45 7.45 6.78 8.34
C ASP A 45 7.02 8.26 8.47
N GLY A 46 5.93 8.66 7.80
CA GLY A 46 5.41 10.02 7.78
C GLY A 46 6.01 10.93 6.71
N SER A 47 7.02 10.47 5.94
CA SER A 47 7.58 11.26 4.85
C SER A 47 6.56 11.44 3.71
N ALA A 48 6.55 12.61 3.06
CA ALA A 48 5.69 12.84 1.92
C ALA A 48 6.12 11.97 0.73
N TRP A 49 5.16 11.44 -0.03
CA TRP A 49 5.45 10.73 -1.27
C TRP A 49 6.14 11.63 -2.30
N ALA A 50 6.93 11.01 -3.17
CA ALA A 50 7.57 11.71 -4.27
C ALA A 50 6.50 12.43 -5.13
N PRO A 51 6.66 13.74 -5.38
CA PRO A 51 5.67 14.50 -6.14
C PRO A 51 5.58 13.99 -7.58
N LEU A 52 4.43 14.25 -8.21
CA LEU A 52 4.29 14.00 -9.64
C LEU A 52 5.30 14.86 -10.40
N SER A 53 5.90 14.30 -11.46
CA SER A 53 6.70 15.09 -12.37
C SER A 53 5.83 16.15 -13.06
N LYS A 54 6.36 17.36 -13.29
CA LYS A 54 5.60 18.49 -13.88
C LYS A 54 4.85 18.15 -15.16
N TRP A 55 5.46 17.38 -16.06
CA TRP A 55 4.81 16.99 -17.32
C TRP A 55 3.60 16.08 -17.07
N TYR A 56 3.71 15.17 -16.11
CA TYR A 56 2.64 14.22 -15.81
C TYR A 56 1.51 14.92 -15.07
N GLU A 57 1.82 15.79 -14.12
CA GLU A 57 0.82 16.62 -13.43
C GLU A 57 -0.07 17.39 -14.41
N GLN A 58 0.52 17.98 -15.47
CA GLN A 58 -0.20 18.69 -16.53
C GLN A 58 -1.05 17.76 -17.40
N ALA A 59 -0.48 16.61 -17.80
CA ALA A 59 -1.10 15.66 -18.71
C ALA A 59 -2.11 14.71 -18.04
N LYS A 60 -2.11 14.62 -16.71
CA LYS A 60 -2.90 13.66 -15.96
C LYS A 60 -4.40 13.95 -16.15
N PRO A 61 -5.21 12.96 -16.54
CA PRO A 61 -6.61 13.22 -16.91
C PRO A 61 -7.54 13.42 -15.71
N ALA A 62 -7.21 12.88 -14.52
CA ALA A 62 -8.04 12.99 -13.31
C ALA A 62 -7.19 12.98 -12.04
N ASN A 63 -7.74 13.51 -10.93
CA ASN A 63 -7.08 13.57 -9.62
C ASN A 63 -5.67 14.21 -9.72
N LYS A 64 -5.54 15.35 -10.39
CA LYS A 64 -4.24 15.95 -10.77
C LYS A 64 -3.31 16.22 -9.59
N ASP A 65 -3.91 16.55 -8.45
CA ASP A 65 -3.31 16.81 -7.15
C ASP A 65 -2.90 15.55 -6.38
N LYS A 66 -3.33 14.36 -6.82
CA LYS A 66 -3.15 13.11 -6.07
C LYS A 66 -2.03 12.22 -6.59
N ILE A 67 -1.10 11.82 -5.74
CA ILE A 67 -0.03 10.86 -6.02
C ILE A 67 -0.59 9.43 -5.91
N LEU A 68 -0.09 8.51 -6.76
CA LEU A 68 -0.55 7.11 -6.87
C LEU A 68 -2.06 6.91 -7.11
N THR A 69 -2.80 7.96 -7.46
CA THR A 69 -4.27 7.90 -7.62
C THR A 69 -4.69 8.46 -8.97
N LEU A 70 -5.08 7.58 -9.90
CA LEU A 70 -5.75 8.00 -11.15
C LEU A 70 -7.27 7.83 -11.04
N HIS A 71 -7.72 6.59 -10.84
CA HIS A 71 -9.13 6.23 -10.62
C HIS A 71 -9.40 5.68 -9.20
N GLY A 72 -8.37 5.56 -8.37
CA GLY A 72 -8.49 5.03 -7.00
C GLY A 72 -8.45 3.52 -6.88
N TYR A 73 -8.30 2.76 -7.97
CA TYR A 73 -8.30 1.29 -7.94
C TYR A 73 -7.25 0.70 -7.00
N LEU A 74 -6.02 1.21 -7.00
CA LEU A 74 -4.98 0.69 -6.13
C LEU A 74 -5.35 0.80 -4.64
N CYS A 75 -5.80 1.97 -4.20
CA CYS A 75 -6.26 2.21 -2.83
C CYS A 75 -7.49 1.34 -2.47
N ASN A 76 -8.46 1.27 -3.38
CA ASN A 76 -9.73 0.57 -3.16
C ASN A 76 -9.59 -0.97 -3.17
N THR A 77 -8.52 -1.49 -3.76
CA THR A 77 -8.24 -2.94 -3.84
C THR A 77 -7.22 -3.40 -2.81
N ILE A 78 -6.89 -2.58 -1.80
CA ILE A 78 -6.13 -3.03 -0.64
C ILE A 78 -7.06 -3.87 0.23
N HIS A 79 -6.80 -5.16 0.27
CA HIS A 79 -7.51 -6.15 1.06
C HIS A 79 -6.56 -6.84 2.03
N TRP A 80 -7.13 -7.53 3.01
CA TRP A 80 -6.39 -8.36 3.95
C TRP A 80 -6.98 -9.76 4.03
N GLN A 81 -6.13 -10.74 4.33
CA GLN A 81 -6.50 -12.14 4.51
C GLN A 81 -5.74 -12.71 5.72
N VAL A 82 -6.47 -13.36 6.62
CA VAL A 82 -5.86 -14.08 7.74
C VAL A 82 -5.45 -15.48 7.30
N LEU A 83 -4.21 -15.83 7.64
CA LEU A 83 -3.63 -17.17 7.58
C LEU A 83 -3.54 -17.73 9.02
N PRO A 84 -3.15 -19.00 9.23
CA PRO A 84 -3.13 -19.60 10.57
C PRO A 84 -2.33 -18.82 11.63
N ASP A 85 -1.24 -18.17 11.24
CA ASP A 85 -0.29 -17.49 12.13
C ASP A 85 0.08 -16.07 11.69
N SER A 86 -0.55 -15.59 10.62
CA SER A 86 -0.14 -14.36 9.94
C SER A 86 -1.31 -13.68 9.24
N VAL A 87 -1.10 -12.43 8.83
CA VAL A 87 -2.07 -11.67 8.03
C VAL A 87 -1.37 -11.13 6.80
N LEU A 88 -1.95 -11.40 5.63
CA LEU A 88 -1.53 -10.81 4.37
C LEU A 88 -2.32 -9.54 4.14
N VAL A 89 -1.65 -8.50 3.64
CA VAL A 89 -2.28 -7.23 3.23
C VAL A 89 -1.70 -6.82 1.89
N GLY A 90 -2.55 -6.50 0.92
CA GLY A 90 -2.08 -6.16 -0.42
C GLY A 90 -3.21 -5.95 -1.42
N SER A 91 -2.84 -5.84 -2.69
CA SER A 91 -3.75 -5.71 -3.82
C SER A 91 -3.42 -6.76 -4.87
N ASN A 92 -4.46 -7.24 -5.56
CA ASN A 92 -4.34 -8.21 -6.66
C ASN A 92 -4.05 -7.55 -8.02
N LEU A 93 -3.89 -6.23 -8.08
CA LEU A 93 -3.56 -5.53 -9.32
C LEU A 93 -2.11 -5.80 -9.72
N GLU A 94 -1.87 -6.13 -11.00
CA GLU A 94 -0.53 -6.46 -11.52
C GLU A 94 0.50 -5.36 -11.21
N TYR A 95 0.09 -4.09 -11.37
CA TYR A 95 0.95 -2.95 -11.12
C TYR A 95 1.07 -2.59 -9.63
N ALA A 96 0.36 -3.25 -8.71
CA ALA A 96 0.52 -3.00 -7.28
C ALA A 96 1.93 -3.38 -6.80
N ALA A 97 2.51 -4.46 -7.34
CA ALA A 97 3.83 -4.94 -6.94
C ALA A 97 4.92 -3.89 -7.15
N ILE A 98 4.96 -3.22 -8.32
CA ILE A 98 5.98 -2.19 -8.60
C ILE A 98 5.81 -0.96 -7.71
N HIS A 99 4.61 -0.69 -7.18
CA HIS A 99 4.39 0.40 -6.24
C HIS A 99 4.74 0.04 -4.79
N GLN A 100 4.68 -1.24 -4.42
CA GLN A 100 5.01 -1.69 -3.06
C GLN A 100 6.51 -1.93 -2.88
N PHE A 101 7.14 -2.51 -3.89
CA PHE A 101 8.53 -2.99 -3.79
C PHE A 101 9.51 -2.14 -4.60
N GLY A 102 9.01 -1.12 -5.30
CA GLY A 102 9.79 -0.41 -6.30
C GLY A 102 10.21 -1.33 -7.45
N GLY A 103 11.14 -0.86 -8.27
CA GLY A 103 11.77 -1.67 -9.30
C GLY A 103 12.05 -0.91 -10.59
N ILE A 104 12.37 -1.65 -11.65
CA ILE A 104 12.76 -1.07 -12.93
C ILE A 104 11.81 -1.53 -14.02
N ILE A 105 11.12 -0.58 -14.65
CA ILE A 105 10.28 -0.80 -15.82
C ILE A 105 11.15 -0.68 -17.07
N ARG A 106 11.13 -1.71 -17.91
CA ARG A 106 11.88 -1.80 -19.17
C ARG A 106 10.95 -2.12 -20.34
N PRO A 107 11.27 -1.67 -21.56
CA PRO A 107 10.50 -2.02 -22.74
C PRO A 107 10.62 -3.53 -23.02
N LYS A 108 9.49 -4.21 -23.25
CA LYS A 108 9.46 -5.66 -23.52
C LYS A 108 9.91 -6.03 -24.94
N ARG A 109 9.53 -5.21 -25.92
CA ARG A 109 9.79 -5.45 -27.36
C ARG A 109 10.51 -4.30 -28.07
N GLY A 110 10.52 -3.11 -27.47
CA GLY A 110 11.12 -1.90 -28.04
C GLY A 110 12.48 -1.58 -27.42
N LYS A 111 13.19 -0.60 -28.01
CA LYS A 111 14.48 -0.12 -27.49
C LYS A 111 14.34 0.91 -26.35
N ALA A 112 13.17 1.55 -26.21
CA ALA A 112 12.91 2.58 -25.21
C ALA A 112 11.42 2.70 -24.86
N LEU A 113 11.14 3.29 -23.70
CA LEU A 113 9.82 3.73 -23.23
C LEU A 113 9.63 5.20 -23.59
N LYS A 114 8.40 5.60 -23.94
CA LYS A 114 8.05 7.01 -24.14
C LYS A 114 7.48 7.60 -22.84
N VAL A 115 8.21 8.50 -22.20
CA VAL A 115 7.87 9.11 -20.91
C VAL A 115 8.04 10.62 -21.02
N GLY A 116 6.97 11.40 -20.80
CA GLY A 116 7.04 12.87 -20.87
C GLY A 116 7.57 13.43 -22.19
N GLY A 117 7.23 12.79 -23.32
CA GLY A 117 7.71 13.18 -24.64
C GLY A 117 9.16 12.76 -24.97
N ARG A 118 9.87 12.11 -24.04
CA ARG A 118 11.24 11.62 -24.23
C ARG A 118 11.29 10.10 -24.30
N LEU A 119 12.29 9.57 -24.99
CA LEU A 119 12.58 8.15 -25.01
C LEU A 119 13.59 7.82 -23.90
N VAL A 120 13.27 6.83 -23.06
CA VAL A 120 14.13 6.37 -21.95
C VAL A 120 14.32 4.87 -22.00
N ALA A 121 15.52 4.38 -21.71
CA ALA A 121 15.80 2.94 -21.72
C ALA A 121 15.07 2.18 -20.60
N GLN A 122 14.89 2.83 -19.44
CA GLN A 122 14.20 2.28 -18.28
C GLN A 122 13.64 3.39 -17.38
N VAL A 123 12.67 3.05 -16.55
CA VAL A 123 12.15 3.90 -15.47
C VAL A 123 12.38 3.18 -14.15
N ARG A 124 12.98 3.86 -13.17
CA ARG A 124 13.13 3.34 -11.81
C ARG A 124 12.00 3.89 -10.93
N ILE A 125 11.29 3.00 -10.27
CA ILE A 125 10.36 3.30 -9.19
C ILE A 125 11.12 3.04 -7.88
N PRO A 126 11.16 4.02 -6.95
CA PRO A 126 11.80 3.86 -5.66
C PRO A 126 11.12 2.77 -4.81
#